data_AF-M7XAR4-F1
#
_entry.id   AF-M7XAR4-F1
#
_cell.length_a   1.000
_cell.length_b   1.000
_cell.length_c   1.000
_cell.angle_alpha   90.00
_cell.angle_beta   90.00
_cell.angle_gamma   90.00
#
_symmetry.space_group_name_H-M   'P 1'
#
loop_
_entity.id
_entity.type
_entity.pdbx_description
1 polymer ?
#
loop_
_entity_poly.entity_id
_entity_poly.type
_entity_poly.pdbx_seq_one_letter_code
_entity_poly.pdbx_strand_id
1 'polypeptide(L)'
;MNEDMSYLTKEESTTEDGCALRYFNYLYELLVSIFFPQQQLKKVNKQLSVFFEDEDNELISNKVCVDGFLGKFNETQLQHELLDYRFGPESTFCGKSFKEIFKEKGFNNLKIVFDTEDYYIHRCQVYNESIDMQHLLIQLFIRCDHTLFIWSSKSFSNSIFQEQLVKGNEFIKNHFKHPNLNVTIVEWLRVQDYRHYCKNKMLLPSQLHTGLGLTREIHYCVQHYAKQSQRDGISNTPEQWHNALQYLRLNPPFKFLNPAYEGIFLSINEAVKNDIKEKGFAEVVWALTSKCLKRKDNGERFEWLKMEQISPMSQELKMYFNSNEYNALVNENYHPENLFIDWDLFYPVHND
;
A
#
# COMPACT_ATOMS: atom_id res chain seq x y z
N MET A 1 -17.49 16.13 34.19
CA MET A 1 -18.34 14.94 33.97
C MET A 1 -17.84 14.34 32.67
N ASN A 2 -17.02 13.29 32.86
CA ASN A 2 -16.35 12.36 31.95
C ASN A 2 -15.62 12.88 30.70
N GLU A 3 -14.31 13.10 30.93
CA GLU A 3 -13.23 12.71 30.04
C GLU A 3 -13.11 11.17 30.01
N ASP A 4 -12.77 10.58 28.86
CA ASP A 4 -12.09 9.29 28.81
C ASP A 4 -11.01 9.32 27.72
N MET A 5 -9.77 9.34 28.20
CA MET A 5 -8.53 9.23 27.45
C MET A 5 -7.89 7.87 27.76
N SER A 6 -7.35 7.23 26.72
CA SER A 6 -6.12 6.41 26.72
C SER A 6 -6.02 5.22 27.68
N TYR A 7 -5.91 4.00 27.13
CA TYR A 7 -5.00 2.98 27.68
C TYR A 7 -4.35 2.11 26.58
N LEU A 8 -3.15 2.53 26.14
CA LEU A 8 -2.11 1.63 25.64
C LEU A 8 -0.93 1.68 26.63
N THR A 9 -0.46 0.48 27.00
CA THR A 9 0.74 0.10 27.77
C THR A 9 0.64 -0.11 29.29
N LYS A 10 0.83 -1.37 29.71
CA LYS A 10 1.74 -1.73 30.81
C LYS A 10 2.24 -3.18 30.70
N GLU A 11 3.45 -3.36 31.23
CA GLU A 11 4.43 -4.45 31.09
C GLU A 11 4.03 -5.82 31.66
N GLU A 12 4.83 -6.82 31.24
CA GLU A 12 4.87 -8.22 31.67
C GLU A 12 5.01 -8.41 33.20
N SER A 13 4.53 -9.57 33.67
CA SER A 13 5.14 -10.26 34.81
C SER A 13 5.30 -11.75 34.49
N THR A 14 6.48 -12.26 34.79
CA THR A 14 6.90 -13.66 34.69
C THR A 14 6.26 -14.50 35.79
N THR A 15 5.92 -15.75 35.49
CA THR A 15 6.14 -16.90 36.40
C THR A 15 6.14 -18.20 35.59
N GLU A 16 6.92 -19.14 36.09
CA GLU A 16 7.36 -20.40 35.50
C GLU A 16 6.21 -21.40 35.25
N ASP A 17 6.19 -22.01 34.05
CA ASP A 17 6.00 -23.47 33.87
C ASP A 17 6.19 -23.85 32.39
N GLY A 18 7.45 -24.08 32.01
CA GLY A 18 7.93 -24.26 30.63
C GLY A 18 7.67 -25.63 29.98
N CYS A 19 6.77 -26.47 30.52
CA CYS A 19 6.45 -27.77 29.92
C CYS A 19 5.06 -27.85 29.26
N ALA A 20 4.05 -27.14 29.78
CA ALA A 20 2.70 -27.19 29.21
C ALA A 20 2.58 -26.41 27.87
N LEU A 21 3.30 -25.29 27.75
CA LEU A 21 3.26 -24.44 26.55
C LEU A 21 3.88 -25.11 25.31
N ARG A 22 4.87 -25.99 25.50
CA ARG A 22 5.49 -26.77 24.40
C ARG A 22 4.59 -27.87 23.88
N TYR A 23 3.81 -28.51 24.76
CA TYR A 23 2.86 -29.55 24.36
C TYR A 23 1.65 -28.96 23.63
N PHE A 24 1.18 -27.78 24.07
CA PHE A 24 0.12 -27.03 23.39
C PHE A 24 0.56 -26.52 22.02
N ASN A 25 1.78 -25.99 21.88
CA ASN A 25 2.32 -25.58 20.57
C ASN A 25 2.54 -26.77 19.63
N TYR A 26 2.94 -27.93 20.13
CA TYR A 26 3.10 -29.13 19.29
C TYR A 26 1.74 -29.69 18.83
N LEU A 27 0.72 -29.72 19.70
CA LEU A 27 -0.64 -30.10 19.33
C LEU A 27 -1.30 -29.07 18.41
N TYR A 28 -1.02 -27.78 18.59
CA TYR A 28 -1.47 -26.72 17.69
C TYR A 28 -0.81 -26.83 16.30
N GLU A 29 0.50 -27.04 16.23
CA GLU A 29 1.22 -27.30 14.97
C GLU A 29 0.73 -28.59 14.30
N LEU A 30 0.45 -29.65 15.07
CA LEU A 30 -0.09 -30.90 14.55
C LEU A 30 -1.52 -30.70 14.01
N LEU A 31 -2.39 -29.98 14.72
CA LEU A 31 -3.74 -29.65 14.27
C LEU A 31 -3.73 -28.73 13.05
N VAL A 32 -2.89 -27.70 13.02
CA VAL A 32 -2.70 -26.82 11.86
C VAL A 32 -2.17 -27.59 10.65
N SER A 33 -1.29 -28.58 10.86
CA SER A 33 -0.78 -29.44 9.77
C SER A 33 -1.81 -30.43 9.22
N ILE A 34 -2.81 -30.80 10.03
CA ILE A 34 -3.91 -31.71 9.65
C ILE A 34 -5.04 -30.93 8.95
N PHE A 35 -5.29 -29.67 9.32
CA PHE A 35 -6.40 -28.87 8.81
C PHE A 35 -6.03 -27.82 7.73
N PHE A 36 -4.75 -27.50 7.52
CA PHE A 36 -4.31 -26.58 6.45
C PHE A 36 -3.32 -27.25 5.50
N PRO A 37 -3.64 -27.41 4.19
CA PRO A 37 -2.72 -28.01 3.25
C PRO A 37 -1.58 -27.03 2.92
N GLN A 38 -0.48 -27.09 3.69
CA GLN A 38 0.80 -26.40 3.41
C GLN A 38 1.33 -26.63 1.98
N GLN A 39 0.82 -27.66 1.29
CA GLN A 39 1.13 -27.95 -0.11
C GLN A 39 0.53 -26.92 -1.09
N GLN A 40 -0.64 -26.33 -0.79
CA GLN A 40 -1.22 -25.30 -1.65
C GLN A 40 -0.43 -23.99 -1.55
N LEU A 41 -0.02 -23.57 -0.34
CA LEU A 41 0.81 -22.37 -0.12
C LEU A 41 2.16 -22.44 -0.84
N LYS A 42 2.83 -23.60 -0.82
CA LYS A 42 4.08 -23.81 -1.57
C LYS A 42 3.88 -23.76 -3.08
N LYS A 43 2.75 -24.27 -3.58
CA LYS A 43 2.43 -24.28 -5.01
C LYS A 43 2.09 -22.88 -5.52
N VAL A 44 1.32 -22.11 -4.76
CA VAL A 44 1.00 -20.69 -5.03
C VAL A 44 2.28 -19.84 -5.03
N ASN A 45 3.10 -19.92 -3.98
CA ASN A 45 4.36 -19.15 -3.90
C ASN A 45 5.34 -19.49 -5.04
N LYS A 46 5.43 -20.75 -5.47
CA LYS A 46 6.30 -21.18 -6.58
C LYS A 46 5.79 -20.74 -7.96
N GLN A 47 4.46 -20.67 -8.15
CA GLN A 47 3.88 -20.16 -9.39
C GLN A 47 4.01 -18.63 -9.49
N LEU A 48 3.98 -17.92 -8.36
CA LEU A 48 4.14 -16.47 -8.31
C LEU A 48 5.58 -16.01 -8.57
N SER A 49 6.60 -16.71 -8.06
CA SER A 49 8.01 -16.31 -8.29
C SER A 49 8.37 -16.34 -9.78
N VAL A 50 7.88 -17.34 -10.52
CA VAL A 50 8.15 -17.48 -11.97
C VAL A 50 7.48 -16.38 -12.81
N PHE A 51 6.32 -15.87 -12.38
CA PHE A 51 5.58 -14.85 -13.14
C PHE A 51 6.18 -13.44 -13.03
N PHE A 52 6.91 -13.13 -11.95
CA PHE A 52 7.46 -11.78 -11.70
C PHE A 52 8.98 -11.69 -11.92
N GLU A 53 9.69 -12.82 -12.05
CA GLU A 53 11.14 -12.84 -12.31
C GLU A 53 11.51 -12.42 -13.75
N ASP A 54 10.63 -12.64 -14.73
CA ASP A 54 10.93 -12.40 -16.15
C ASP A 54 10.76 -10.93 -16.58
N GLU A 55 9.88 -10.14 -15.96
CA GLU A 55 9.72 -8.69 -16.28
C GLU A 55 10.70 -7.79 -15.51
N ASP A 56 11.16 -8.19 -14.32
CA ASP A 56 11.95 -7.32 -13.43
C ASP A 56 13.46 -7.31 -13.78
N ASN A 57 13.98 -8.32 -14.49
CA ASN A 57 15.43 -8.43 -14.81
C ASN A 57 15.92 -7.44 -15.90
N GLU A 58 15.03 -6.89 -16.73
CA GLU A 58 15.39 -5.87 -17.74
C GLU A 58 15.46 -4.43 -17.16
N LEU A 59 15.16 -4.23 -15.87
CA LEU A 59 14.93 -2.91 -15.27
C LEU A 59 16.13 -2.28 -14.52
N ILE A 60 17.31 -2.90 -14.53
CA ILE A 60 18.50 -2.36 -13.84
C ILE A 60 19.26 -1.43 -14.79
N SER A 61 18.92 -0.14 -14.78
CA SER A 61 19.68 0.93 -15.44
C SER A 61 20.23 1.91 -14.40
N ASN A 62 21.49 2.32 -14.55
CA ASN A 62 22.18 3.25 -13.64
C ASN A 62 22.43 4.62 -14.30
N LYS A 63 21.67 4.98 -15.34
CA LYS A 63 21.93 6.23 -16.06
C LYS A 63 21.12 7.38 -15.48
N VAL A 64 21.87 8.38 -14.98
CA VAL A 64 21.34 9.67 -14.57
C VAL A 64 21.56 10.68 -15.70
N CYS A 65 20.48 11.29 -16.16
CA CYS A 65 20.48 12.35 -17.17
C CYS A 65 21.11 13.63 -16.59
N VAL A 66 21.61 14.49 -17.47
CA VAL A 66 22.18 15.80 -17.12
C VAL A 66 21.17 16.66 -16.34
N ASP A 67 19.89 16.54 -16.66
CA ASP A 67 18.81 17.29 -16.01
C ASP A 67 18.49 16.80 -14.59
N GLY A 68 19.05 15.64 -14.20
CA GLY A 68 18.89 15.05 -12.87
C GLY A 68 17.49 14.46 -12.62
N PHE A 69 17.33 13.87 -11.44
CA PHE A 69 16.08 13.26 -11.01
C PHE A 69 15.01 14.33 -10.78
N LEU A 70 13.92 14.16 -11.51
CA LEU A 70 12.74 15.02 -11.58
C LEU A 70 13.12 16.45 -12.00
N GLY A 71 14.15 16.57 -12.85
CA GLY A 71 14.64 17.84 -13.37
C GLY A 71 15.27 18.75 -12.30
N LYS A 72 15.61 18.20 -11.12
CA LYS A 72 15.99 19.01 -9.95
C LYS A 72 17.23 18.53 -9.22
N PHE A 73 17.38 17.22 -8.99
CA PHE A 73 18.44 16.72 -8.11
C PHE A 73 19.45 15.89 -8.89
N ASN A 74 20.73 16.20 -8.70
CA ASN A 74 21.79 15.27 -9.07
C ASN A 74 21.87 14.10 -8.07
N GLU A 75 22.66 13.09 -8.42
CA GLU A 75 22.83 11.88 -7.61
C GLU A 75 23.29 12.18 -6.17
N THR A 76 24.29 13.04 -5.99
CA THR A 76 24.80 13.41 -4.65
C THR A 76 23.73 14.08 -3.80
N GLN A 77 22.95 14.98 -4.40
CA GLN A 77 21.85 15.65 -3.71
C GLN A 77 20.75 14.67 -3.31
N LEU A 78 20.38 13.73 -4.18
CA LEU A 78 19.39 12.70 -3.84
C LEU A 78 19.88 11.76 -2.75
N GLN A 79 21.15 11.35 -2.80
CA GLN A 79 21.71 10.51 -1.76
C GLN A 79 21.64 11.22 -0.40
N HIS A 80 21.94 12.52 -0.35
CA HIS A 80 21.79 13.32 0.86
C HIS A 80 20.31 13.46 1.28
N GLU A 81 19.41 13.84 0.36
CA GLU A 81 17.97 14.00 0.62
C GLU A 81 17.27 12.69 1.03
N LEU A 82 17.78 11.54 0.58
CA LEU A 82 17.25 10.23 0.96
C LEU A 82 17.95 9.71 2.21
N LEU A 83 19.28 9.57 2.22
CA LEU A 83 19.98 8.88 3.31
C LEU A 83 20.21 9.70 4.56
N ASP A 84 20.35 11.03 4.42
CA ASP A 84 20.73 11.92 5.51
C ASP A 84 19.55 12.76 6.02
N TYR A 85 18.40 12.71 5.34
CA TYR A 85 17.14 13.28 5.84
C TYR A 85 16.81 12.69 7.21
N ARG A 86 16.67 13.57 8.21
CA ARG A 86 16.30 13.20 9.57
C ARG A 86 14.79 13.28 9.75
N PHE A 87 14.19 12.18 10.17
CA PHE A 87 12.75 12.11 10.35
C PHE A 87 12.27 12.97 11.53
N GLY A 88 11.14 13.65 11.34
CA GLY A 88 10.48 14.43 12.39
C GLY A 88 9.71 13.57 13.40
N PRO A 89 9.00 14.22 14.35
CA PRO A 89 8.33 13.57 15.48
C PRO A 89 7.18 12.62 15.10
N GLU A 90 6.62 12.76 13.89
CA GLU A 90 5.54 11.90 13.37
C GLU A 90 6.05 10.50 12.97
N SER A 91 7.36 10.31 12.80
CA SER A 91 7.96 9.02 12.45
C SER A 91 8.31 8.19 13.68
N THR A 92 8.20 6.85 13.59
CA THR A 92 8.73 5.97 14.66
C THR A 92 10.26 6.01 14.74
N PHE A 93 10.92 6.54 13.72
CA PHE A 93 12.37 6.72 13.69
C PHE A 93 12.75 8.20 13.84
N CYS A 94 11.97 8.96 14.60
CA CYS A 94 12.23 10.37 14.90
C CYS A 94 13.70 10.61 15.26
N GLY A 95 14.29 11.63 14.64
CA GLY A 95 15.68 12.02 14.81
C GLY A 95 16.67 11.16 14.03
N LYS A 96 16.29 10.00 13.48
CA LYS A 96 17.18 9.13 12.70
C LYS A 96 17.13 9.46 11.22
N SER A 97 18.19 9.09 10.50
CA SER A 97 18.22 9.09 9.04
C SER A 97 17.99 7.69 8.46
N PHE A 98 17.67 7.57 7.17
CA PHE A 98 17.55 6.26 6.51
C PHE A 98 18.82 5.42 6.69
N LYS A 99 20.00 6.03 6.57
CA LYS A 99 21.29 5.34 6.76
C LYS A 99 21.40 4.69 8.14
N GLU A 100 21.00 5.40 9.20
CA GLU A 100 21.00 4.89 10.57
C GLU A 100 19.99 3.73 10.72
N ILE A 101 18.78 3.88 10.17
CA ILE A 101 17.72 2.86 10.22
C ILE A 101 18.13 1.57 9.51
N PHE A 102 18.70 1.69 8.30
CA PHE A 102 19.19 0.53 7.54
C PHE A 102 20.31 -0.19 8.27
N LYS A 103 21.27 0.56 8.85
CA LYS A 103 22.35 0.00 9.66
C LYS A 103 21.82 -0.78 10.86
N GLU A 104 20.83 -0.24 11.58
CA GLU A 104 20.17 -0.92 12.70
C GLU A 104 19.44 -2.20 12.28
N LYS A 105 18.87 -2.21 11.06
CA LYS A 105 18.27 -3.41 10.46
C LYS A 105 19.31 -4.38 9.89
N GLY A 106 20.60 -4.09 10.00
CA GLY A 106 21.70 -4.94 9.54
C GLY A 106 22.05 -4.81 8.07
N PHE A 107 21.59 -3.75 7.38
CA PHE A 107 21.97 -3.43 6.00
C PHE A 107 23.06 -2.36 6.02
N ASN A 108 24.30 -2.80 5.81
CA ASN A 108 25.48 -1.96 6.02
C ASN A 108 26.11 -1.44 4.73
N ASN A 109 25.77 -2.03 3.58
CA ASN A 109 26.39 -1.73 2.30
C ASN A 109 25.32 -1.30 1.28
N LEU A 110 24.66 -0.18 1.58
CA LEU A 110 23.61 0.35 0.73
C LEU A 110 24.17 0.84 -0.61
N LYS A 111 23.50 0.46 -1.69
CA LYS A 111 23.74 0.98 -3.04
C LYS A 111 22.46 1.62 -3.53
N ILE A 112 22.54 2.87 -3.97
CA ILE A 112 21.38 3.59 -4.51
C ILE A 112 21.61 3.80 -6.00
N VAL A 113 20.57 3.50 -6.76
CA VAL A 113 20.54 3.67 -8.20
C VAL A 113 19.40 4.62 -8.55
N PHE A 114 19.70 5.60 -9.38
CA PHE A 114 18.70 6.46 -9.99
C PHE A 114 18.70 6.21 -11.50
N ASP A 115 17.51 5.95 -12.03
CA ASP A 115 17.27 5.79 -13.47
C ASP A 115 16.37 6.95 -13.90
N THR A 116 16.88 7.77 -14.81
CA THR A 116 16.15 8.89 -15.41
C THR A 116 16.19 8.81 -16.94
N GLU A 117 16.34 7.61 -17.51
CA GLU A 117 16.32 7.42 -18.97
C GLU A 117 14.92 7.61 -19.55
N ASP A 118 13.89 7.22 -18.79
CA ASP A 118 12.50 7.41 -19.17
C ASP A 118 12.07 8.86 -18.88
N TYR A 119 11.66 9.55 -19.94
CA TYR A 119 11.22 10.95 -19.90
C TYR A 119 9.95 11.15 -19.03
N TYR A 120 9.13 10.12 -18.88
CA TYR A 120 7.87 10.16 -18.17
C TYR A 120 7.98 9.68 -16.73
N ILE A 121 8.89 8.75 -16.43
CA ILE A 121 9.00 8.12 -15.12
C ILE A 121 10.46 8.03 -14.70
N HIS A 122 10.78 8.57 -13.53
CA HIS A 122 12.08 8.33 -12.91
C HIS A 122 11.99 7.28 -11.80
N ARG A 123 13.08 6.55 -11.62
CA ARG A 123 13.17 5.44 -10.67
C ARG A 123 14.28 5.67 -9.66
N CYS A 124 14.00 5.36 -8.41
CA CYS A 124 14.96 5.29 -7.33
C CYS A 124 14.92 3.88 -6.77
N GLN A 125 16.07 3.21 -6.75
CA GLN A 125 16.21 1.86 -6.23
C GLN A 125 17.30 1.82 -5.17
N VAL A 126 17.02 1.10 -4.08
CA VAL A 126 17.97 0.90 -2.98
C VAL A 126 18.22 -0.59 -2.83
N TYR A 127 19.49 -0.96 -2.83
CA TYR A 127 19.96 -2.33 -2.69
C TYR A 127 20.90 -2.44 -1.47
N ASN A 128 21.15 -3.66 -0.99
CA ASN A 128 22.25 -3.93 -0.06
C ASN A 128 23.24 -4.92 -0.68
N GLU A 129 24.53 -4.62 -0.59
CA GLU A 129 25.66 -5.42 -1.11
C GLU A 129 25.79 -5.47 -2.64
N SER A 130 24.75 -5.86 -3.37
CA SER A 130 24.78 -6.06 -4.83
C SER A 130 23.60 -5.38 -5.52
N ILE A 131 23.79 -4.93 -6.76
CA ILE A 131 22.72 -4.32 -7.57
C ILE A 131 22.06 -5.44 -8.36
N ASP A 132 21.08 -6.10 -7.74
CA ASP A 132 20.27 -7.15 -8.35
C ASP A 132 18.95 -7.33 -7.57
N MET A 133 17.99 -8.04 -8.17
CA MET A 133 16.66 -8.22 -7.60
C MET A 133 16.64 -8.97 -6.26
N GLN A 134 17.63 -9.83 -5.99
CA GLN A 134 17.72 -10.58 -4.74
C GLN A 134 18.18 -9.71 -3.57
N HIS A 135 18.77 -8.55 -3.87
CA HIS A 135 19.29 -7.59 -2.90
C HIS A 135 18.48 -6.28 -2.85
N LEU A 136 17.39 -6.19 -3.63
CA LEU A 136 16.52 -5.03 -3.72
C LEU A 136 15.72 -4.81 -2.43
N LEU A 137 15.91 -3.64 -1.81
CA LEU A 137 15.22 -3.21 -0.60
C LEU A 137 14.07 -2.25 -0.89
N ILE A 138 14.29 -1.28 -1.77
CA ILE A 138 13.31 -0.27 -2.15
C ILE A 138 13.32 -0.10 -3.66
N GLN A 139 12.13 0.01 -4.25
CA GLN A 139 11.92 0.46 -5.61
C GLN A 139 10.81 1.50 -5.61
N LEU A 140 11.11 2.71 -6.08
CA LEU A 140 10.19 3.85 -6.09
C LEU A 140 10.16 4.47 -7.48
N PHE A 141 9.00 4.48 -8.13
CA PHE A 141 8.79 5.09 -9.44
C PHE A 141 7.92 6.33 -9.28
N ILE A 142 8.40 7.46 -9.81
CA ILE A 142 7.72 8.76 -9.74
C ILE A 142 7.58 9.32 -11.14
N ARG A 143 6.36 9.77 -11.49
CA ARG A 143 6.10 10.43 -12.77
C ARG A 143 6.76 11.82 -12.80
N CYS A 144 7.37 12.14 -13.93
CA CYS A 144 7.99 13.44 -14.22
C CYS A 144 6.93 14.51 -14.54
N ASP A 145 5.83 14.11 -15.21
CA ASP A 145 4.64 14.96 -15.29
C ASP A 145 3.89 14.94 -13.95
N HIS A 146 3.72 16.13 -13.39
CA HIS A 146 3.06 16.34 -12.12
C HIS A 146 1.62 16.81 -12.28
N THR A 147 1.11 16.84 -13.52
CA THR A 147 -0.26 17.25 -13.81
C THR A 147 -1.20 16.05 -13.69
N LEU A 148 -2.12 16.09 -12.73
CA LEU A 148 -3.25 15.17 -12.66
C LEU A 148 -4.49 15.86 -13.24
N PHE A 149 -4.95 15.40 -14.39
CA PHE A 149 -6.19 15.86 -15.01
C PHE A 149 -7.40 15.19 -14.34
N ILE A 150 -8.03 15.88 -13.38
CA ILE A 150 -9.07 15.33 -12.51
C ILE A 150 -10.45 15.24 -13.17
N TRP A 151 -10.71 15.99 -14.26
CA TRP A 151 -11.98 15.89 -14.97
C TRP A 151 -12.10 14.62 -15.84
N SER A 152 -11.00 13.90 -16.06
CA SER A 152 -10.97 12.55 -16.64
C SER A 152 -10.60 11.49 -15.59
N SER A 153 -10.92 11.75 -14.31
CA SER A 153 -10.82 10.72 -13.28
C SER A 153 -11.48 9.44 -13.78
N LYS A 154 -10.86 8.29 -13.47
CA LYS A 154 -11.24 7.02 -14.09
C LYS A 154 -12.73 6.76 -13.98
N SER A 155 -13.29 6.30 -15.08
CA SER A 155 -14.65 5.79 -15.15
C SER A 155 -14.62 4.32 -15.53
N PHE A 156 -15.49 3.54 -14.89
CA PHE A 156 -15.62 2.11 -15.16
C PHE A 156 -17.06 1.85 -15.61
N SER A 157 -17.30 1.97 -16.91
CA SER A 157 -18.65 1.84 -17.48
C SER A 157 -19.27 0.45 -17.28
N ASN A 158 -18.44 -0.58 -17.10
CA ASN A 158 -18.88 -1.96 -16.87
C ASN A 158 -18.92 -2.32 -15.37
N SER A 159 -18.69 -1.34 -14.49
CA SER A 159 -18.76 -1.57 -13.05
C SER A 159 -20.19 -1.56 -12.56
N ILE A 160 -20.49 -2.41 -11.58
CA ILE A 160 -21.74 -2.40 -10.83
C ILE A 160 -21.95 -1.10 -10.02
N PHE A 161 -20.91 -0.26 -9.93
CA PHE A 161 -20.93 1.06 -9.27
C PHE A 161 -20.96 2.24 -10.24
N GLN A 162 -21.32 2.01 -11.51
CA GLN A 162 -21.22 3.05 -12.55
C GLN A 162 -21.94 4.34 -12.15
N GLU A 163 -23.18 4.26 -11.65
CA GLU A 163 -23.98 5.42 -11.26
C GLU A 163 -23.32 6.21 -10.12
N GLN A 164 -22.84 5.51 -9.10
CA GLN A 164 -22.13 6.07 -7.95
C GLN A 164 -20.85 6.78 -8.40
N LEU A 165 -20.08 6.15 -9.29
CA LEU A 165 -18.85 6.72 -9.83
C LEU A 165 -19.12 7.97 -10.68
N VAL A 166 -20.18 7.98 -11.49
CA VAL A 166 -20.59 9.16 -12.27
C VAL A 166 -20.93 10.32 -11.33
N LYS A 167 -21.73 10.08 -10.30
CA LYS A 167 -22.09 11.10 -9.29
C LYS A 167 -20.86 11.67 -8.59
N GLY A 168 -19.91 10.82 -8.20
CA GLY A 168 -18.64 11.27 -7.62
C GLY A 168 -17.78 12.09 -8.59
N ASN A 169 -17.76 11.74 -9.88
CA ASN A 169 -17.04 12.49 -10.90
C ASN A 169 -17.68 13.85 -11.21
N GLU A 170 -19.01 13.94 -11.19
CA GLU A 170 -19.72 15.22 -11.29
C GLU A 170 -19.39 16.13 -10.11
N PHE A 171 -19.34 15.58 -8.90
CA PHE A 171 -18.91 16.33 -7.72
C PHE A 171 -17.48 16.89 -7.85
N ILE A 172 -16.52 16.08 -8.31
CA ILE A 172 -15.15 16.54 -8.58
C ILE A 172 -15.17 17.73 -9.55
N LYS A 173 -15.87 17.61 -10.68
CA LYS A 173 -15.95 18.67 -11.71
C LYS A 173 -16.56 19.95 -11.18
N ASN A 174 -17.58 19.85 -10.33
CA ASN A 174 -18.27 21.00 -9.76
C ASN A 174 -17.46 21.68 -8.64
N HIS A 175 -16.62 20.93 -7.92
CA HIS A 175 -15.83 21.47 -6.82
C HIS A 175 -14.58 22.22 -7.33
N PHE A 176 -13.83 21.63 -8.25
CA PHE A 176 -12.56 22.20 -8.71
C PHE A 176 -12.79 23.14 -9.90
N LYS A 177 -12.33 24.39 -9.76
CA LYS A 177 -12.43 25.41 -10.83
C LYS A 177 -11.59 25.09 -12.06
N HIS A 178 -10.50 24.35 -11.86
CA HIS A 178 -9.57 23.96 -12.90
C HIS A 178 -9.45 22.44 -12.97
N PRO A 179 -9.24 21.87 -14.17
CA PRO A 179 -9.16 20.42 -14.35
C PRO A 179 -7.86 19.79 -13.88
N ASN A 180 -6.87 20.59 -13.47
CA ASN A 180 -5.51 20.13 -13.23
C ASN A 180 -5.13 20.35 -11.77
N LEU A 181 -4.67 19.29 -11.12
CA LEU A 181 -3.95 19.38 -9.85
C LEU A 181 -2.46 19.15 -10.12
N ASN A 182 -1.60 19.89 -9.43
CA ASN A 182 -0.16 19.74 -9.51
C ASN A 182 0.33 18.81 -8.39
N VAL A 183 0.44 17.51 -8.64
CA VAL A 183 0.71 16.47 -7.63
C VAL A 183 1.98 15.68 -7.94
N THR A 184 2.64 15.16 -6.90
CA THR A 184 3.65 14.11 -7.08
C THR A 184 2.95 12.77 -7.28
N ILE A 185 3.09 12.15 -8.46
CA ILE A 185 2.44 10.87 -8.77
C ILE A 185 3.44 9.73 -8.52
N VAL A 186 3.12 8.88 -7.55
CA VAL A 186 3.86 7.64 -7.28
C VAL A 186 3.21 6.51 -8.06
N GLU A 187 3.91 6.00 -9.06
CA GLU A 187 3.45 4.90 -9.92
C GLU A 187 3.64 3.55 -9.25
N TRP A 188 4.76 3.39 -8.55
CA TRP A 188 5.14 2.13 -7.96
C TRP A 188 5.96 2.34 -6.68
N LEU A 189 5.69 1.51 -5.68
CA LEU A 189 6.46 1.46 -4.45
C LEU A 189 6.58 0.00 -3.96
N ARG A 190 7.80 -0.52 -3.96
CA ARG A 190 8.17 -1.80 -3.34
C ARG A 190 9.12 -1.53 -2.17
N VAL A 191 8.87 -2.16 -1.03
CA VAL A 191 9.63 -1.98 0.21
C VAL A 191 9.74 -3.31 0.94
N GLN A 192 10.88 -3.99 0.81
CA GLN A 192 10.99 -5.41 1.17
C GLN A 192 12.31 -5.75 1.86
N ASP A 193 12.28 -6.77 2.72
CA ASP A 193 13.46 -7.37 3.34
C ASP A 193 13.70 -8.75 2.71
N TYR A 194 14.68 -8.82 1.81
CA TYR A 194 14.98 -10.03 1.04
C TYR A 194 15.50 -11.20 1.88
N ARG A 195 16.03 -10.93 3.08
CA ARG A 195 16.63 -11.96 3.96
C ARG A 195 15.56 -12.80 4.65
N HIS A 196 14.37 -12.22 4.82
CA HIS A 196 13.27 -12.84 5.55
C HIS A 196 12.27 -13.45 4.59
N TYR A 197 12.59 -14.63 4.07
CA TYR A 197 11.61 -15.49 3.39
C TYR A 197 11.07 -16.53 4.38
N CYS A 198 9.79 -16.39 4.76
CA CYS A 198 9.13 -17.38 5.61
C CYS A 198 8.30 -18.33 4.74
N LYS A 199 8.79 -19.56 4.57
CA LYS A 199 8.08 -20.64 3.83
C LYS A 199 6.66 -20.92 4.33
N ASN A 200 6.37 -20.54 5.57
CA ASN A 200 5.10 -20.82 6.25
C ASN A 200 4.19 -19.59 6.34
N LYS A 201 4.59 -18.43 5.80
CA LYS A 201 3.73 -17.24 5.72
C LYS A 201 3.37 -16.98 4.27
N MET A 202 2.09 -16.71 4.04
CA MET A 202 1.59 -16.26 2.75
C MET A 202 2.06 -14.81 2.52
N LEU A 203 2.76 -14.57 1.43
CA LEU A 203 3.10 -13.21 0.99
C LEU A 203 1.85 -12.54 0.41
N LEU A 204 1.78 -11.21 0.47
CA LEU A 204 0.69 -10.49 -0.20
C LEU A 204 0.90 -10.54 -1.73
N PRO A 205 -0.15 -10.32 -2.53
CA PRO A 205 -0.02 -10.17 -3.98
C PRO A 205 1.07 -9.16 -4.33
N SER A 206 1.87 -9.48 -5.35
CA SER A 206 3.00 -8.67 -5.83
C SER A 206 4.17 -8.50 -4.86
N GLN A 207 4.18 -9.18 -3.71
CA GLN A 207 5.37 -9.26 -2.83
C GLN A 207 6.28 -10.43 -3.21
N LEU A 208 7.56 -10.16 -3.41
CA LEU A 208 8.60 -11.19 -3.54
C LEU A 208 9.17 -11.59 -2.16
N HIS A 209 9.22 -10.63 -1.24
CA HIS A 209 9.69 -10.84 0.13
C HIS A 209 8.81 -10.10 1.14
N THR A 210 9.01 -10.39 2.43
CA THR A 210 8.29 -9.69 3.51
C THR A 210 8.62 -8.20 3.53
N GLY A 211 7.69 -7.37 4.00
CA GLY A 211 7.87 -5.92 4.04
C GLY A 211 8.97 -5.48 5.00
N LEU A 212 9.78 -4.50 4.59
CA LEU A 212 10.87 -3.93 5.42
C LEU A 212 10.36 -3.01 6.54
N GLY A 213 9.08 -2.61 6.46
CA GLY A 213 8.42 -1.74 7.44
C GLY A 213 8.83 -0.26 7.35
N LEU A 214 9.25 0.20 6.17
CA LEU A 214 9.72 1.59 5.92
C LEU A 214 8.81 2.42 5.00
N THR A 215 7.62 1.93 4.68
CA THR A 215 6.70 2.63 3.76
C THR A 215 6.35 4.04 4.22
N ARG A 216 6.14 4.24 5.53
CA ARG A 216 5.80 5.56 6.07
C ARG A 216 6.98 6.52 5.98
N GLU A 217 8.19 6.04 6.24
CA GLU A 217 9.41 6.81 6.15
C GLU A 217 9.68 7.23 4.70
N ILE A 218 9.45 6.34 3.73
CA ILE A 218 9.54 6.67 2.30
C ILE A 218 8.48 7.71 1.93
N HIS A 219 7.26 7.55 2.43
CA HIS A 219 6.21 8.55 2.23
C HIS A 219 6.61 9.93 2.76
N TYR A 220 7.29 10.03 3.93
CA TYR A 220 7.77 11.32 4.44
C TYR A 220 8.82 11.95 3.53
N CYS A 221 9.72 11.18 2.92
CA CYS A 221 10.67 11.70 1.94
C CYS A 221 9.96 12.22 0.67
N VAL A 222 8.99 11.46 0.14
CA VAL A 222 8.18 11.91 -1.02
C VAL A 222 7.38 13.16 -0.65
N GLN A 223 6.84 13.23 0.57
CA GLN A 223 6.14 14.41 1.07
C GLN A 223 7.07 15.60 1.24
N HIS A 224 8.29 15.40 1.71
CA HIS A 224 9.30 16.45 1.80
C HIS A 224 9.58 17.04 0.41
N TYR A 225 9.81 16.18 -0.59
CA TYR A 225 9.97 16.59 -1.98
C TYR A 225 8.74 17.36 -2.52
N ALA A 226 7.55 16.84 -2.29
CA ALA A 226 6.31 17.47 -2.73
C ALA A 226 6.12 18.86 -2.11
N LYS A 227 6.49 19.03 -0.82
CA LYS A 227 6.46 20.33 -0.12
C LYS A 227 7.45 21.32 -0.75
N GLN A 228 8.69 20.89 -0.94
CA GLN A 228 9.73 21.73 -1.55
C GLN A 228 9.34 22.15 -2.99
N SER A 229 8.57 21.33 -3.69
CA SER A 229 8.12 21.57 -5.06
C SER A 229 6.72 22.21 -5.13
N GLN A 230 6.18 22.68 -4.01
CA GLN A 230 4.87 23.34 -3.90
C GLN A 230 3.73 22.56 -4.57
N ARG A 231 3.73 21.23 -4.41
CA ARG A 231 2.70 20.36 -4.95
C ARG A 231 1.42 20.43 -4.11
N ASP A 232 0.29 20.26 -4.78
CA ASP A 232 -1.04 20.18 -4.18
C ASP A 232 -1.19 18.92 -3.31
N GLY A 233 -0.51 17.84 -3.67
CA GLY A 233 -0.56 16.59 -2.93
C GLY A 233 0.36 15.53 -3.52
N ILE A 234 0.21 14.31 -2.98
CA ILE A 234 0.84 13.10 -3.50
C ILE A 234 -0.28 12.20 -3.97
N SER A 235 -0.21 11.72 -5.20
CA SER A 235 -1.20 10.83 -5.80
C SER A 235 -0.62 9.45 -6.06
N ASN A 236 -1.46 8.43 -5.97
CA ASN A 236 -1.18 7.09 -6.47
C ASN A 236 -2.47 6.45 -7.01
N THR A 237 -2.33 5.32 -7.70
CA THR A 237 -3.46 4.44 -8.02
C THR A 237 -3.15 3.06 -7.45
N PRO A 238 -3.69 2.68 -6.29
CA PRO A 238 -3.43 1.38 -5.69
C PRO A 238 -3.92 0.22 -6.57
N GLU A 239 -2.99 -0.68 -6.93
CA GLU A 239 -3.30 -1.84 -7.77
C GLU A 239 -4.18 -2.88 -7.08
N GLN A 240 -4.04 -3.00 -5.76
CA GLN A 240 -4.79 -3.92 -4.92
C GLN A 240 -5.37 -3.17 -3.72
N TRP A 241 -6.45 -3.73 -3.16
CA TRP A 241 -7.12 -3.19 -1.97
C TRP A 241 -6.15 -2.96 -0.79
N HIS A 242 -5.23 -3.89 -0.55
CA HIS A 242 -4.30 -3.80 0.58
C HIS A 242 -3.31 -2.63 0.46
N ASN A 243 -2.94 -2.22 -0.77
CA ASN A 243 -2.14 -1.03 -1.00
C ASN A 243 -2.93 0.22 -0.58
N ALA A 244 -4.20 0.32 -0.99
CA ALA A 244 -5.08 1.43 -0.61
C ALA A 244 -5.25 1.54 0.91
N LEU A 245 -5.44 0.39 1.59
CA LEU A 245 -5.53 0.32 3.04
C LEU A 245 -4.24 0.77 3.73
N GLN A 246 -3.09 0.42 3.17
CA GLN A 246 -1.80 0.88 3.69
C GLN A 246 -1.65 2.40 3.57
N TYR A 247 -2.03 2.97 2.43
CA TYR A 247 -1.96 4.42 2.19
C TYR A 247 -2.95 5.23 3.04
N LEU A 248 -4.11 4.66 3.35
CA LEU A 248 -5.09 5.27 4.28
C LEU A 248 -4.50 5.50 5.68
N ARG A 249 -3.48 4.74 6.09
CA ARG A 249 -2.83 4.84 7.42
C ARG A 249 -1.67 5.85 7.47
N LEU A 250 -1.36 6.51 6.37
CA LEU A 250 -0.30 7.52 6.31
C LEU A 250 -0.78 8.87 6.85
N ASN A 251 0.15 9.83 7.01
CA ASN A 251 -0.16 11.16 7.54
C ASN A 251 0.33 12.27 6.58
N PRO A 252 -0.57 13.01 5.91
CA PRO A 252 -2.02 12.86 5.94
C PRO A 252 -2.47 11.57 5.21
N PRO A 253 -3.66 11.05 5.53
CA PRO A 253 -4.16 9.83 4.91
C PRO A 253 -4.43 10.06 3.43
N PHE A 254 -4.13 9.04 2.62
CA PHE A 254 -4.60 9.01 1.24
C PHE A 254 -6.10 8.70 1.23
N LYS A 255 -6.86 9.53 0.51
CA LYS A 255 -8.29 9.34 0.27
C LYS A 255 -8.54 9.24 -1.22
N PHE A 256 -9.51 8.44 -1.64
CA PHE A 256 -9.93 8.39 -3.04
C PHE A 256 -10.48 9.75 -3.47
N LEU A 257 -10.02 10.23 -4.62
CA LEU A 257 -10.49 11.49 -5.18
C LEU A 257 -12.00 11.42 -5.45
N ASN A 258 -12.51 10.28 -5.92
CA ASN A 258 -13.95 10.07 -6.06
C ASN A 258 -14.58 9.66 -4.70
N PRO A 259 -15.44 10.50 -4.08
CA PRO A 259 -15.99 10.21 -2.75
C PRO A 259 -16.92 9.00 -2.71
N ALA A 260 -17.60 8.69 -3.81
CA ALA A 260 -18.43 7.50 -3.87
C ALA A 260 -17.57 6.23 -3.77
N TYR A 261 -16.42 6.22 -4.45
CA TYR A 261 -15.47 5.11 -4.34
C TYR A 261 -14.76 5.05 -2.98
N GLU A 262 -14.50 6.20 -2.34
CA GLU A 262 -14.03 6.21 -0.93
C GLU A 262 -15.04 5.51 -0.02
N GLY A 263 -16.34 5.81 -0.13
CA GLY A 263 -17.40 5.14 0.65
C GLY A 263 -17.44 3.62 0.41
N ILE A 264 -17.34 3.20 -0.85
CA ILE A 264 -17.25 1.78 -1.23
C ILE A 264 -16.01 1.12 -0.61
N PHE A 265 -14.84 1.75 -0.75
CA PHE A 265 -13.59 1.25 -0.17
C PHE A 265 -13.67 1.09 1.35
N LEU A 266 -14.21 2.09 2.06
CA LEU A 266 -14.42 2.02 3.51
C LEU A 266 -15.41 0.91 3.89
N SER A 267 -16.42 0.64 3.05
CA SER A 267 -17.35 -0.48 3.23
C SER A 267 -16.63 -1.82 3.20
N ILE A 268 -15.72 -2.01 2.24
CA ILE A 268 -14.88 -3.23 2.16
C ILE A 268 -14.07 -3.36 3.44
N ASN A 269 -13.40 -2.28 3.86
CA ASN A 269 -12.54 -2.28 5.04
C ASN A 269 -13.28 -2.71 6.30
N GLU A 270 -14.53 -2.28 6.48
CA GLU A 270 -15.38 -2.66 7.60
C GLU A 270 -15.89 -4.10 7.46
N ALA A 271 -16.40 -4.49 6.28
CA ALA A 271 -16.98 -5.80 6.05
C ALA A 271 -16.01 -6.95 6.33
N VAL A 272 -14.73 -6.78 5.98
CA VAL A 272 -13.71 -7.83 6.14
C VAL A 272 -12.99 -7.80 7.49
N LYS A 273 -13.37 -6.92 8.44
CA LYS A 273 -12.64 -6.79 9.72
C LYS A 273 -12.63 -8.08 10.53
N ASN A 274 -13.76 -8.79 10.56
CA ASN A 274 -13.86 -10.04 11.31
C ASN A 274 -13.14 -11.17 10.57
N ASP A 275 -13.25 -11.23 9.25
CA ASP A 275 -12.47 -12.16 8.41
C ASP A 275 -10.96 -12.01 8.66
N ILE A 276 -10.44 -10.79 8.79
CA ILE A 276 -9.02 -10.55 9.10
C ILE A 276 -8.64 -11.13 10.47
N LYS A 277 -9.52 -11.03 11.47
CA LYS A 277 -9.26 -11.57 12.82
C LYS A 277 -9.26 -13.10 12.81
N GLU A 278 -10.16 -13.70 12.04
CA GLU A 278 -10.37 -15.14 12.02
C GLU A 278 -9.40 -15.89 11.09
N LYS A 279 -9.15 -15.35 9.90
CA LYS A 279 -8.35 -15.98 8.83
C LYS A 279 -6.96 -15.37 8.66
N GLY A 280 -6.74 -14.18 9.22
CA GLY A 280 -5.52 -13.42 9.04
C GLY A 280 -5.52 -12.55 7.80
N PHE A 281 -4.71 -11.50 7.85
CA PHE A 281 -4.68 -10.45 6.82
C PHE A 281 -4.33 -10.98 5.42
N ALA A 282 -3.33 -11.86 5.31
CA ALA A 282 -2.88 -12.34 4.01
C ALA A 282 -3.96 -13.17 3.27
N GLU A 283 -4.67 -14.06 3.98
CA GLU A 283 -5.76 -14.85 3.37
C GLU A 283 -6.88 -13.95 2.85
N VAL A 284 -7.29 -12.95 3.64
CA VAL A 284 -8.30 -11.97 3.22
C VAL A 284 -7.86 -11.22 1.97
N VAL A 285 -6.61 -10.74 1.94
CA VAL A 285 -6.09 -10.04 0.76
C VAL A 285 -6.16 -10.93 -0.48
N TRP A 286 -5.77 -12.20 -0.36
CA TRP A 286 -5.85 -13.13 -1.48
C TRP A 286 -7.29 -13.44 -1.90
N ALA A 287 -8.22 -13.60 -0.96
CA ALA A 287 -9.63 -13.79 -1.29
C ALA A 287 -10.19 -12.58 -2.07
N LEU A 288 -9.84 -11.35 -1.68
CA LEU A 288 -10.22 -10.14 -2.41
C LEU A 288 -9.60 -10.11 -3.82
N THR A 289 -8.30 -10.39 -3.95
CA THR A 289 -7.60 -10.44 -5.23
C THR A 289 -8.14 -11.54 -6.15
N SER A 290 -8.59 -12.66 -5.58
CA SER A 290 -9.23 -13.78 -6.29
C SER A 290 -10.71 -13.55 -6.63
N LYS A 291 -11.23 -12.33 -6.46
CA LYS A 291 -12.62 -11.94 -6.76
C LYS A 291 -13.67 -12.75 -5.97
N CYS A 292 -13.35 -13.08 -4.71
CA CYS A 292 -14.26 -13.77 -3.79
C CYS A 292 -15.19 -12.83 -3.01
N LEU A 293 -14.95 -11.51 -3.06
CA LEU A 293 -15.85 -10.53 -2.44
C LEU A 293 -17.16 -10.46 -3.23
N LYS A 294 -18.29 -10.55 -2.55
CA LYS A 294 -19.62 -10.51 -3.15
C LYS A 294 -20.55 -9.57 -2.41
N ARG A 295 -21.57 -9.14 -3.15
CA ARG A 295 -22.72 -8.43 -2.61
C ARG A 295 -23.77 -9.41 -2.08
N LYS A 296 -24.35 -9.13 -0.90
CA LYS A 296 -25.40 -9.96 -0.28
C LYS A 296 -26.76 -9.82 -0.95
N ASP A 297 -27.06 -8.63 -1.45
CA ASP A 297 -28.38 -8.28 -1.97
C ASP A 297 -28.65 -8.88 -3.36
N ASN A 298 -27.62 -9.01 -4.21
CA ASN A 298 -27.77 -9.57 -5.56
C ASN A 298 -26.79 -10.72 -5.89
N GLY A 299 -25.83 -11.03 -5.00
CA GLY A 299 -24.86 -12.10 -5.21
C GLY A 299 -23.75 -11.77 -6.21
N GLU A 300 -23.71 -10.56 -6.78
CA GLU A 300 -22.71 -10.18 -7.76
C GLU A 300 -21.32 -10.10 -7.13
N ARG A 301 -20.30 -10.46 -7.93
CA ARG A 301 -18.90 -10.35 -7.52
C ARG A 301 -18.47 -8.89 -7.56
N PHE A 302 -17.81 -8.48 -6.50
CA PHE A 302 -17.14 -7.19 -6.42
C PHE A 302 -15.78 -7.28 -7.12
N GLU A 303 -15.48 -6.31 -7.98
CA GLU A 303 -14.16 -6.15 -8.59
C GLU A 303 -13.47 -4.89 -8.05
N TRP A 304 -12.21 -5.05 -7.62
CA TRP A 304 -11.39 -3.92 -7.22
C TRP A 304 -11.13 -2.98 -8.41
N LEU A 305 -11.49 -1.71 -8.26
CA LEU A 305 -11.25 -0.68 -9.27
C LEU A 305 -10.00 0.12 -8.91
N LYS A 306 -9.06 0.21 -9.85
CA LYS A 306 -7.82 0.97 -9.71
C LYS A 306 -8.10 2.47 -9.86
N MET A 307 -8.62 3.11 -8.81
CA MET A 307 -8.97 4.55 -8.74
C MET A 307 -7.86 5.39 -8.11
N GLU A 308 -7.85 6.70 -8.35
CA GLU A 308 -6.85 7.63 -7.81
C GLU A 308 -7.07 7.91 -6.32
N GLN A 309 -6.03 7.75 -5.49
CA GLN A 309 -5.98 8.29 -4.13
C GLN A 309 -5.00 9.46 -4.03
N ILE A 310 -5.32 10.45 -3.19
CA ILE A 310 -4.48 11.62 -2.95
C ILE A 310 -4.30 11.84 -1.46
N SER A 311 -3.05 12.03 -1.05
CA SER A 311 -2.67 12.60 0.25
C SER A 311 -2.61 14.13 0.11
N PRO A 312 -3.52 14.90 0.73
CA PRO A 312 -3.69 16.32 0.45
C PRO A 312 -2.65 17.21 1.14
N MET A 313 -2.15 18.23 0.43
CA MET A 313 -1.17 19.19 0.95
C MET A 313 -1.61 20.63 0.80
N SER A 314 -2.15 21.02 -0.36
CA SER A 314 -2.72 22.35 -0.58
C SER A 314 -4.01 22.56 0.20
N GLN A 315 -4.33 23.82 0.45
CA GLN A 315 -5.55 24.17 1.17
C GLN A 315 -6.81 23.78 0.40
N GLU A 316 -6.78 23.87 -0.94
CA GLU A 316 -7.90 23.46 -1.81
C GLU A 316 -8.20 21.97 -1.65
N LEU A 317 -7.20 21.09 -1.78
CA LEU A 317 -7.39 19.66 -1.57
C LEU A 317 -7.82 19.32 -0.13
N LYS A 318 -7.29 20.01 0.87
CA LYS A 318 -7.74 19.83 2.27
C LYS A 318 -9.20 20.24 2.46
N MET A 319 -9.62 21.34 1.84
CA MET A 319 -11.02 21.78 1.86
C MET A 319 -11.92 20.79 1.12
N TYR A 320 -11.48 20.27 -0.03
CA TYR A 320 -12.19 19.24 -0.79
C TYR A 320 -12.51 18.01 0.07
N PHE A 321 -11.48 17.37 0.65
CA PHE A 321 -11.62 16.15 1.45
C PHE A 321 -12.29 16.33 2.82
N ASN A 322 -12.46 17.58 3.27
CA ASN A 322 -13.15 17.93 4.50
C ASN A 322 -14.53 18.57 4.25
N SER A 323 -14.94 18.70 2.99
CA SER A 323 -16.25 19.28 2.64
C SER A 323 -17.40 18.39 3.09
N ASN A 324 -18.53 19.01 3.44
CA ASN A 324 -19.73 18.29 3.85
C ASN A 324 -20.27 17.43 2.70
N GLU A 325 -20.15 17.92 1.47
CA GLU A 325 -20.59 17.25 0.26
C GLU A 325 -19.74 16.01 -0.04
N TYR A 326 -18.41 16.09 0.12
CA TYR A 326 -17.53 14.91 0.01
C TYR A 326 -17.96 13.86 1.04
N ASN A 327 -18.09 14.24 2.31
CA ASN A 327 -18.46 13.31 3.38
C ASN A 327 -19.88 12.74 3.21
N ALA A 328 -20.82 13.52 2.68
CA ALA A 328 -22.18 13.07 2.39
C ALA A 328 -22.17 11.98 1.31
N LEU A 329 -21.40 12.16 0.24
CA LEU A 329 -21.26 11.15 -0.82
C LEU A 329 -20.51 9.90 -0.33
N VAL A 330 -19.52 10.05 0.54
CA VAL A 330 -18.87 8.90 1.21
C VAL A 330 -19.90 8.11 2.01
N ASN A 331 -20.68 8.78 2.86
CA ASN A 331 -21.67 8.14 3.72
C ASN A 331 -22.82 7.49 2.93
N GLU A 332 -23.26 8.13 1.84
CA GLU A 332 -24.27 7.57 0.92
C GLU A 332 -23.82 6.26 0.28
N ASN A 333 -22.51 6.05 0.12
CA ASN A 333 -21.94 4.86 -0.52
C ASN A 333 -21.32 3.89 0.50
N TYR A 334 -21.51 4.14 1.78
CA TYR A 334 -20.97 3.32 2.86
C TYR A 334 -21.99 2.24 3.28
N HIS A 335 -21.81 1.03 2.76
CA HIS A 335 -22.70 -0.12 2.93
C HIS A 335 -21.95 -1.43 3.23
N PRO A 336 -21.19 -1.49 4.34
CA PRO A 336 -20.43 -2.69 4.70
C PRO A 336 -21.32 -3.92 4.94
N GLU A 337 -22.56 -3.72 5.39
CA GLU A 337 -23.54 -4.78 5.62
C GLU A 337 -23.85 -5.59 4.36
N ASN A 338 -23.72 -4.97 3.18
CA ASN A 338 -24.01 -5.57 1.89
C ASN A 338 -22.84 -6.38 1.31
N LEU A 339 -21.67 -6.41 1.98
CA LEU A 339 -20.48 -7.08 1.47
C LEU A 339 -20.11 -8.30 2.34
N PHE A 340 -19.57 -9.34 1.71
CA PHE A 340 -18.95 -10.48 2.39
C PHE A 340 -17.98 -11.22 1.47
N ILE A 341 -17.02 -11.92 2.06
CA ILE A 341 -16.15 -12.85 1.32
C ILE A 341 -16.84 -14.21 1.25
N ASP A 342 -17.02 -14.71 0.03
CA ASP A 342 -17.47 -16.07 -0.23
C ASP A 342 -16.27 -17.02 -0.17
N TRP A 343 -16.04 -17.57 1.02
CA TRP A 343 -14.89 -18.42 1.32
C TRP A 343 -14.92 -19.77 0.56
N ASP A 344 -16.10 -20.23 0.14
CA ASP A 344 -16.23 -21.45 -0.67
C ASP A 344 -15.66 -21.25 -2.08
N LEU A 345 -15.68 -20.01 -2.60
CA LEU A 345 -14.99 -19.67 -3.86
C LEU A 345 -13.46 -19.68 -3.71
N PHE A 346 -12.95 -19.41 -2.50
CA PHE A 346 -11.51 -19.36 -2.25
C PHE A 346 -10.93 -20.74 -1.96
N TYR A 347 -11.67 -21.57 -1.22
CA TYR A 347 -11.35 -22.97 -0.94
C TYR A 347 -12.39 -23.88 -1.61
N PRO A 348 -12.36 -24.06 -2.93
CA PRO A 348 -13.33 -24.90 -3.61
C PRO A 348 -13.22 -26.33 -3.07
N VAL A 349 -14.32 -26.84 -2.51
CA VAL A 349 -14.42 -28.25 -2.12
C VAL A 349 -14.36 -29.07 -3.40
N HIS A 350 -13.27 -29.81 -3.61
CA HIS A 350 -13.22 -30.82 -4.65
C HIS A 350 -14.20 -31.93 -4.25
N ASN A 351 -15.37 -31.96 -4.90
CA ASN A 351 -16.21 -33.14 -4.89
C ASN A 351 -15.52 -34.18 -5.79
N ASP A 352 -14.80 -35.11 -5.16
CA ASP A 352 -14.34 -36.34 -5.79
C ASP A 352 -15.50 -37.31 -6.06
#